data_AF-A0A2H9LDI7-F1
#
_entry.id   AF-A0A2H9LDI7-F1
#
_cell.length_a   1.000
_cell.length_b   1.000
_cell.length_c   1.000
_cell.angle_alpha   90.00
_cell.angle_beta   90.00
_cell.angle_gamma   90.00
#
_symmetry.space_group_name_H-M   'P 1'
#
loop_
_entity.id
_entity.type
_entity.pdbx_description
1 polymer ?
#
loop_
_entity_poly.entity_id
_entity_poly.type
_entity_poly.pdbx_seq_one_letter_code
_entity_poly.pdbx_strand_id
1 'polypeptide(L)'
;MPQTKIIATIGPSSKDYATMKNMALQGCNIFRINTKYGNLKQYKTIMSNANKINRNLHKKCEILIDVKNTKLLGWLQKQTFQYLAVAFANTVQKVFHYKKLLNRKNIKIISKIETKEALHNIKELINCSYGIMVARGDLGKNVPLAKLPLFQKEIIAKCNNSDRFVITATEMLLSMQFNKVPERAEVSDVANAVLDGSNAVMLSEETAIGKHPVECVKMMISIIRETENWENKKRKS
;
A
#
# COMPACT_ATOMS: atom_id res chain seq x y z
N MET A 1 7.87 -17.80 -4.87
CA MET A 1 6.82 -16.75 -4.90
C MET A 1 7.52 -15.41 -4.82
N PRO A 2 6.97 -14.33 -5.42
CA PRO A 2 7.58 -13.02 -5.34
C PRO A 2 7.74 -12.53 -3.90
N GLN A 3 8.82 -11.80 -3.63
CA GLN A 3 9.10 -11.25 -2.30
C GLN A 3 8.33 -9.94 -2.08
N THR A 4 8.30 -9.06 -3.09
CA THR A 4 7.53 -7.83 -3.05
C THR A 4 6.03 -8.12 -3.07
N LYS A 5 5.32 -7.55 -2.09
CA LYS A 5 3.88 -7.72 -1.91
C LYS A 5 3.07 -6.72 -2.76
N ILE A 6 1.85 -7.11 -3.11
CA ILE A 6 0.87 -6.25 -3.77
C ILE A 6 -0.21 -5.82 -2.77
N ILE A 7 -0.42 -4.51 -2.67
CA ILE A 7 -1.56 -3.91 -1.98
C ILE A 7 -2.56 -3.43 -3.03
N ALA A 8 -3.82 -3.87 -2.94
CA ALA A 8 -4.89 -3.40 -3.82
C ALA A 8 -5.95 -2.63 -3.02
N THR A 9 -6.28 -1.43 -3.47
CA THR A 9 -7.35 -0.63 -2.88
C THR A 9 -8.70 -1.12 -3.34
N ILE A 10 -9.59 -1.41 -2.38
CA ILE A 10 -10.92 -1.92 -2.67
C ILE A 10 -11.92 -0.76 -2.76
N GLY A 11 -12.71 -0.75 -3.82
CA GLY A 11 -13.70 0.29 -4.10
C GLY A 11 -14.89 -0.23 -4.90
N PRO A 12 -15.71 0.66 -5.48
CA PRO A 12 -16.88 0.28 -6.28
C PRO A 12 -16.64 -0.82 -7.30
N SER A 13 -15.51 -0.80 -8.02
CA SER A 13 -15.19 -1.77 -9.07
C SER A 13 -14.70 -3.12 -8.55
N SER A 14 -14.42 -3.25 -7.25
CA SER A 14 -13.72 -4.41 -6.71
C SER A 14 -14.22 -4.91 -5.35
N LYS A 15 -15.28 -4.33 -4.80
CA LYS A 15 -15.82 -4.68 -3.48
C LYS A 15 -16.59 -5.99 -3.44
N ASP A 16 -17.04 -6.52 -4.58
CA ASP A 16 -17.76 -7.78 -4.62
C ASP A 16 -16.83 -8.97 -4.35
N TYR A 17 -17.41 -10.06 -3.85
CA TYR A 17 -16.62 -11.22 -3.42
C TYR A 17 -15.85 -11.88 -4.58
N ALA A 18 -16.43 -11.95 -5.77
CA ALA A 18 -15.81 -12.63 -6.90
C ALA A 18 -14.56 -11.88 -7.37
N THR A 19 -14.65 -10.56 -7.51
CA THR A 19 -13.52 -9.71 -7.89
C THR A 19 -12.40 -9.75 -6.84
N MET A 20 -12.72 -9.58 -5.56
CA MET A 20 -11.73 -9.70 -4.48
C MET A 20 -11.05 -11.07 -4.47
N LYS A 21 -11.82 -12.16 -4.62
CA LYS A 21 -11.29 -13.52 -4.68
C LYS A 21 -10.33 -13.69 -5.86
N ASN A 22 -10.70 -13.17 -7.04
CA ASN A 22 -9.85 -13.24 -8.22
C ASN A 22 -8.55 -12.46 -8.05
N MET A 23 -8.59 -11.24 -7.47
CA MET A 23 -7.37 -10.50 -7.14
C MET A 23 -6.45 -11.25 -6.17
N ALA A 24 -7.02 -11.87 -5.11
CA ALA A 24 -6.25 -12.71 -4.18
C ALA A 24 -5.62 -13.94 -4.86
N LEU A 25 -6.33 -14.55 -5.81
CA LEU A 25 -5.80 -15.67 -6.59
C LEU A 25 -4.64 -15.24 -7.49
N GLN A 26 -4.73 -14.07 -8.13
CA GLN A 26 -3.67 -13.54 -9.01
C GLN A 26 -2.39 -13.15 -8.26
N GLY A 27 -2.50 -12.74 -6.99
CA GLY A 27 -1.33 -12.42 -6.18
C GLY A 27 -1.47 -11.24 -5.23
N CYS A 28 -2.67 -10.64 -5.11
CA CYS A 28 -2.89 -9.58 -4.13
C CYS A 28 -2.65 -10.11 -2.69
N ASN A 29 -1.79 -9.43 -1.94
CA ASN A 29 -1.44 -9.83 -0.58
C ASN A 29 -2.22 -9.03 0.48
N ILE A 30 -2.58 -7.79 0.19
CA ILE A 30 -3.18 -6.88 1.17
C ILE A 30 -4.32 -6.11 0.51
N PHE A 31 -5.51 -6.13 1.12
CA PHE A 31 -6.63 -5.29 0.72
C PHE A 31 -6.62 -3.99 1.51
N ARG A 32 -6.50 -2.85 0.81
CA ARG A 32 -6.59 -1.51 1.39
C ARG A 32 -8.04 -1.01 1.38
N ILE A 33 -8.49 -0.52 2.53
CA ILE A 33 -9.73 0.23 2.69
C ILE A 33 -9.35 1.69 2.97
N ASN A 34 -9.65 2.58 2.02
CA ASN A 34 -9.41 4.01 2.16
C ASN A 34 -10.64 4.69 2.78
N THR A 35 -10.54 5.13 4.04
CA THR A 35 -11.69 5.70 4.74
C THR A 35 -12.02 7.14 4.36
N LYS A 36 -11.24 7.76 3.46
CA LYS A 36 -11.61 9.04 2.84
C LYS A 36 -12.87 8.89 1.98
N TYR A 37 -13.11 7.70 1.46
CA TYR A 37 -14.21 7.37 0.57
C TYR A 37 -15.08 6.25 1.16
N GLY A 38 -16.37 6.26 0.85
CA GLY A 38 -17.28 5.21 1.27
C GLY A 38 -17.85 5.38 2.68
N ASN A 39 -18.35 4.30 3.26
CA ASN A 39 -19.05 4.30 4.55
C ASN A 39 -18.91 2.98 5.31
N LEU A 40 -19.38 2.96 6.57
CA LEU A 40 -19.27 1.79 7.45
C LEU A 40 -19.87 0.50 6.85
N LYS A 41 -20.98 0.59 6.12
CA LYS A 41 -21.60 -0.57 5.46
C LYS A 41 -20.63 -1.16 4.44
N GLN A 42 -20.04 -0.32 3.60
CA GLN A 42 -19.06 -0.73 2.60
C GLN A 42 -17.80 -1.34 3.26
N TYR A 43 -17.25 -0.72 4.30
CA TYR A 43 -16.07 -1.24 4.99
C TYR A 43 -16.32 -2.62 5.60
N LYS A 44 -17.49 -2.83 6.23
CA LYS A 44 -17.91 -4.14 6.76
C LYS A 44 -18.02 -5.20 5.67
N THR A 45 -18.59 -4.85 4.51
CA THR A 45 -18.67 -5.77 3.37
C THR A 45 -17.28 -6.21 2.91
N ILE A 46 -16.36 -5.26 2.75
CA ILE A 46 -14.98 -5.56 2.31
C ILE A 46 -14.28 -6.47 3.32
N MET A 47 -14.36 -6.15 4.62
CA MET A 47 -13.77 -6.98 5.68
C MET A 47 -14.37 -8.39 5.74
N SER A 48 -15.70 -8.51 5.58
CA SER A 48 -16.39 -9.80 5.55
C SER A 48 -15.95 -10.65 4.36
N ASN A 49 -15.88 -10.04 3.16
CA ASN A 49 -15.40 -10.72 1.96
C ASN A 49 -13.95 -11.16 2.09
N ALA A 50 -13.06 -10.32 2.61
CA ALA A 50 -11.67 -10.67 2.87
C ALA A 50 -11.55 -11.86 3.85
N ASN A 51 -12.32 -11.87 4.94
CA ASN A 51 -12.34 -12.99 5.89
C ASN A 51 -12.85 -14.28 5.24
N LYS A 52 -13.89 -14.20 4.41
CA LYS A 52 -14.42 -15.35 3.66
C LYS A 52 -13.38 -15.90 2.67
N ILE A 53 -12.66 -15.04 1.96
CA ILE A 53 -11.57 -15.42 1.06
C ILE A 53 -10.46 -16.14 1.83
N ASN A 54 -10.05 -15.60 2.98
CA ASN A 54 -8.98 -16.18 3.77
C ASN A 54 -9.31 -17.58 4.30
N ARG A 55 -10.57 -17.81 4.69
CA ARG A 55 -11.06 -19.14 5.10
C ARG A 55 -11.05 -20.14 3.93
N ASN A 56 -11.50 -19.69 2.75
CA ASN A 56 -11.73 -20.58 1.61
C ASN A 56 -10.46 -20.92 0.82
N LEU A 57 -9.49 -20.01 0.76
CA LEU A 57 -8.29 -20.19 -0.06
C LEU A 57 -7.08 -20.70 0.73
N HIS A 58 -7.17 -20.79 2.07
CA HIS A 58 -6.02 -20.95 2.97
C HIS A 58 -4.88 -19.95 2.68
N LYS A 59 -5.19 -18.84 2.01
CA LYS A 59 -4.31 -17.71 1.73
C LYS A 59 -4.63 -16.62 2.73
N LYS A 60 -3.61 -15.99 3.31
CA LYS A 60 -3.80 -14.89 4.26
C LYS A 60 -3.64 -13.54 3.54
N CYS A 61 -4.70 -13.10 2.87
CA CYS A 61 -4.79 -11.72 2.39
C CYS A 61 -5.09 -10.80 3.60
N GLU A 62 -4.14 -9.95 3.95
CA GLU A 62 -4.24 -9.05 5.10
C GLU A 62 -5.09 -7.81 4.74
N ILE A 63 -5.51 -7.07 5.76
CA ILE A 63 -6.30 -5.84 5.60
C ILE A 63 -5.50 -4.65 6.12
N LEU A 64 -5.41 -3.61 5.28
CA LEU A 64 -4.86 -2.30 5.61
C LEU A 64 -5.97 -1.25 5.63
N ILE A 65 -6.10 -0.53 6.73
CA ILE A 65 -7.05 0.58 6.87
C ILE A 65 -6.28 1.89 6.75
N ASP A 66 -6.54 2.64 5.69
CA ASP A 66 -5.97 3.98 5.46
C ASP A 66 -6.95 5.02 5.98
N VAL A 67 -6.64 5.60 7.14
CA VAL A 67 -7.55 6.49 7.86
C VAL A 67 -7.33 7.94 7.48
N LYS A 68 -8.43 8.62 7.09
CA LYS A 68 -8.44 10.07 6.87
C LYS A 68 -8.22 10.86 8.17
N ASN A 69 -8.82 10.40 9.27
CA ASN A 69 -8.78 11.04 10.59
C ASN A 69 -9.10 10.03 11.70
N THR A 70 -9.15 10.50 12.94
CA THR A 70 -9.35 9.69 14.14
C THR A 70 -10.79 9.23 14.39
N LYS A 71 -11.79 9.74 13.64
CA LYS A 71 -13.22 9.50 13.93
C LYS A 71 -13.61 8.02 13.91
N LEU A 72 -12.96 7.21 13.08
CA LEU A 72 -13.30 5.80 12.93
C LEU A 72 -12.53 4.87 13.88
N LEU A 73 -11.56 5.38 14.65
CA LEU A 73 -10.70 4.53 15.48
C LEU A 73 -11.50 3.74 16.53
N GLY A 74 -12.52 4.35 17.15
CA GLY A 74 -13.38 3.66 18.10
C GLY A 74 -14.17 2.49 17.50
N TRP A 75 -14.61 2.62 16.24
CA TRP A 75 -15.24 1.49 15.53
C TRP A 75 -14.21 0.41 15.15
N LEU A 76 -13.03 0.83 14.69
CA LEU A 76 -11.94 -0.04 14.26
C LEU A 76 -11.37 -0.90 15.39
N GLN A 77 -11.42 -0.44 16.65
CA GLN A 77 -11.03 -1.22 17.83
C GLN A 77 -11.63 -2.64 17.82
N LYS A 78 -12.88 -2.77 17.36
CA LYS A 78 -13.64 -4.04 17.34
C LYS A 78 -13.53 -4.82 16.04
N GLN A 79 -12.77 -4.34 15.05
CA GLN A 79 -12.64 -4.97 13.73
C GLN A 79 -11.36 -5.80 13.61
N THR A 80 -11.34 -6.75 12.67
CA THR A 80 -10.13 -7.54 12.38
C THR A 80 -9.41 -6.99 11.17
N PHE A 81 -8.18 -6.52 11.38
CA PHE A 81 -7.28 -6.01 10.35
C PHE A 81 -5.83 -6.05 10.86
N GLN A 82 -4.85 -5.82 9.99
CA GLN A 82 -3.43 -5.98 10.32
C GLN A 82 -2.67 -4.66 10.31
N TYR A 83 -3.04 -3.74 9.41
CA TYR A 83 -2.32 -2.49 9.21
C TYR A 83 -3.23 -1.27 9.37
N LEU A 84 -2.73 -0.22 10.01
CA LEU A 84 -3.34 1.11 10.02
C LEU A 84 -2.38 2.10 9.35
N ALA A 85 -2.77 2.71 8.24
CA ALA A 85 -2.00 3.79 7.63
C ALA A 85 -2.48 5.15 8.14
N VAL A 86 -1.56 5.95 8.66
CA VAL A 86 -1.82 7.28 9.23
C VAL A 86 -1.44 8.35 8.20
N ALA A 87 -2.42 9.08 7.71
CA ALA A 87 -2.22 10.19 6.77
C ALA A 87 -1.53 11.40 7.42
N PHE A 88 -0.71 12.09 6.63
CA PHE A 88 0.09 13.27 6.97
C PHE A 88 0.88 13.06 8.26
N ALA A 89 1.60 11.95 8.35
CA ALA A 89 2.35 11.58 9.54
C ALA A 89 3.62 12.43 9.66
N ASN A 90 3.48 13.71 10.01
CA ASN A 90 4.61 14.65 10.07
C ASN A 90 5.41 14.51 11.36
N THR A 91 4.81 14.02 12.45
CA THR A 91 5.43 13.98 13.78
C THR A 91 5.20 12.65 14.49
N VAL A 92 6.16 12.30 15.35
CA VAL A 92 6.10 11.13 16.23
C VAL A 92 4.88 11.18 17.15
N GLN A 93 4.55 12.36 17.67
CA GLN A 93 3.41 12.59 18.55
C GLN A 93 2.10 12.22 17.86
N LYS A 94 1.94 12.55 16.56
CA LYS A 94 0.76 12.17 15.79
C LYS A 94 0.65 10.65 15.66
N VAL A 95 1.75 9.95 15.36
CA VAL A 95 1.77 8.48 15.27
C VAL A 95 1.36 7.87 16.62
N PHE A 96 1.92 8.35 17.73
CA PHE A 96 1.56 7.88 19.07
C PHE A 96 0.11 8.20 19.46
N HIS A 97 -0.41 9.35 19.05
CA HIS A 97 -1.80 9.71 19.27
C HIS A 97 -2.75 8.69 18.62
N TYR A 98 -2.50 8.31 17.36
CA TYR A 98 -3.28 7.27 16.69
C TYR A 98 -3.14 5.90 17.36
N LYS A 99 -1.93 5.51 17.79
CA LYS A 99 -1.72 4.27 18.55
C LYS A 99 -2.51 4.25 19.85
N LYS A 100 -2.48 5.35 20.61
CA LYS A 100 -3.20 5.49 21.89
C LYS A 100 -4.71 5.41 21.69
N LEU A 101 -5.25 6.15 20.72
CA LEU A 101 -6.69 6.12 20.43
C LEU A 101 -7.16 4.77 19.90
N LEU A 102 -6.38 4.11 19.04
CA LEU A 102 -6.73 2.77 18.58
C LEU A 102 -6.62 1.74 19.71
N ASN A 103 -5.72 1.93 20.67
CA ASN A 103 -5.53 1.05 21.84
C ASN A 103 -5.39 -0.44 21.48
N ARG A 104 -4.62 -0.74 20.41
CA ARG A 104 -4.36 -2.12 19.96
C ARG A 104 -2.89 -2.33 19.63
N LYS A 105 -2.21 -3.09 20.49
CA LYS A 105 -0.76 -3.37 20.36
C LYS A 105 -0.41 -4.23 19.14
N ASN A 106 -1.34 -5.04 18.65
CA ASN A 106 -1.10 -5.99 17.56
C ASN A 106 -1.25 -5.39 16.15
N ILE A 107 -1.62 -4.12 16.04
CA ILE A 107 -1.83 -3.44 14.75
C ILE A 107 -0.53 -2.77 14.31
N LYS A 108 -0.14 -3.03 13.06
CA LYS A 108 1.07 -2.49 12.44
C LYS A 108 0.78 -1.09 11.90
N ILE A 109 1.43 -0.07 12.47
CA ILE A 109 1.24 1.32 12.02
C ILE A 109 2.14 1.63 10.83
N ILE A 110 1.54 2.11 9.76
CA ILE A 110 2.21 2.63 8.56
C ILE A 110 2.11 4.15 8.58
N SER A 111 3.23 4.86 8.61
CA SER A 111 3.24 6.32 8.52
C SER A 111 3.35 6.75 7.07
N LYS A 112 2.39 7.55 6.59
CA LYS A 112 2.38 8.05 5.20
C LYS A 112 3.22 9.33 5.12
N ILE A 113 4.23 9.31 4.25
CA ILE A 113 5.12 10.44 3.99
C ILE A 113 4.56 11.18 2.79
N GLU A 114 3.96 12.34 3.07
CA GLU A 114 3.16 13.14 2.12
C GLU A 114 3.63 14.60 2.07
N THR A 115 4.56 15.01 2.93
CA THR A 115 4.97 16.42 3.10
C THR A 115 6.48 16.57 3.25
N LYS A 116 6.99 17.79 3.01
CA LYS A 116 8.38 18.14 3.29
C LYS A 116 8.74 18.02 4.78
N GLU A 117 7.79 18.33 5.67
CA GLU A 117 7.97 18.17 7.12
C GLU A 117 8.20 16.70 7.50
N ALA A 118 7.40 15.79 6.94
CA ALA A 118 7.58 14.35 7.16
C ALA A 118 8.92 13.84 6.61
N LEU A 119 9.43 14.41 5.52
CA LEU A 119 10.78 14.11 5.00
C LEU A 119 11.87 14.53 5.98
N HIS A 120 11.78 15.73 6.58
CA HIS A 120 12.75 16.16 7.58
C HIS A 120 12.76 15.25 8.81
N ASN A 121 11.58 14.78 9.24
CA ASN A 121 11.41 13.91 10.42
C ASN A 121 11.45 12.41 10.07
N ILE A 122 11.97 12.03 8.89
CA ILE A 122 11.82 10.66 8.38
C ILE A 122 12.45 9.61 9.30
N LYS A 123 13.58 9.92 9.94
CA LYS A 123 14.30 8.99 10.80
C LYS A 123 13.47 8.64 12.05
N GLU A 124 12.91 9.65 12.69
CA GLU A 124 12.06 9.49 13.87
C GLU A 124 10.76 8.75 13.52
N LEU A 125 10.18 9.03 12.35
CA LEU A 125 8.97 8.38 11.86
C LEU A 125 9.20 6.88 11.56
N ILE A 126 10.33 6.54 10.94
CA ILE A 126 10.77 5.16 10.71
C ILE A 126 10.87 4.42 12.05
N ASN A 127 11.55 5.02 13.03
CA ASN A 127 11.77 4.40 14.34
C ASN A 127 10.49 4.15 15.15
N CYS A 128 9.52 5.06 15.07
CA CYS A 128 8.26 4.93 15.82
C CYS A 128 7.16 4.14 15.08
N SER A 129 7.37 3.74 13.82
CA SER A 129 6.35 3.06 12.99
C SER A 129 6.72 1.59 12.74
N TYR A 130 5.73 0.76 12.38
CA TYR A 130 6.05 -0.56 11.84
C TYR A 130 6.67 -0.43 10.45
N GLY A 131 6.16 0.53 9.67
CA GLY A 131 6.64 0.81 8.35
C GLY A 131 6.23 2.18 7.84
N ILE A 132 6.68 2.49 6.63
CA ILE A 132 6.47 3.75 5.94
C ILE A 132 5.73 3.50 4.62
N MET A 133 4.90 4.47 4.21
CA MET A 133 4.36 4.52 2.86
C MET A 133 4.82 5.80 2.17
N VAL A 134 5.53 5.65 1.04
CA VAL A 134 5.89 6.75 0.14
C VAL A 134 4.65 7.08 -0.68
N ALA A 135 3.87 8.07 -0.24
CA ALA A 135 2.61 8.46 -0.86
C ALA A 135 2.86 9.55 -1.93
N ARG A 136 3.29 9.12 -3.11
CA ARG A 136 3.89 9.97 -4.15
C ARG A 136 2.96 11.06 -4.68
N GLY A 137 1.67 10.78 -4.81
CA GLY A 137 0.68 11.73 -5.30
C GLY A 137 0.51 12.95 -4.39
N ASP A 138 0.54 12.77 -3.07
CA ASP A 138 0.49 13.90 -2.13
C ASP A 138 1.89 14.47 -1.87
N LEU A 139 2.93 13.63 -1.78
CA LEU A 139 4.30 14.10 -1.62
C LEU A 139 4.76 14.98 -2.80
N GLY A 140 4.45 14.60 -4.03
CA GLY A 140 4.79 15.34 -5.25
C GLY A 140 4.12 16.71 -5.36
N LYS A 141 3.01 16.94 -4.64
CA LYS A 141 2.40 18.28 -4.50
C LYS A 141 3.12 19.17 -3.48
N ASN A 142 3.89 18.56 -2.57
CA ASN A 142 4.54 19.23 -1.44
C ASN A 142 6.05 19.41 -1.63
N VAL A 143 6.63 18.86 -2.69
CA VAL A 143 8.07 18.95 -3.00
C VAL A 143 8.28 19.19 -4.50
N PRO A 144 9.45 19.69 -4.94
CA PRO A 144 9.75 19.79 -6.37
C PRO A 144 9.65 18.43 -7.04
N LEU A 145 8.83 18.31 -8.09
CA LEU A 145 8.50 17.04 -8.74
C LEU A 145 9.75 16.28 -9.22
N ALA A 146 10.74 16.99 -9.76
CA ALA A 146 12.02 16.40 -10.20
C ALA A 146 12.80 15.71 -9.06
N LYS A 147 12.55 16.08 -7.79
CA LYS A 147 13.18 15.45 -6.62
C LYS A 147 12.39 14.26 -6.07
N LEU A 148 11.14 14.05 -6.51
CA LEU A 148 10.27 12.99 -5.98
C LEU A 148 10.89 11.59 -6.11
N PRO A 149 11.50 11.19 -7.26
CA PRO A 149 12.16 9.89 -7.36
C PRO A 149 13.36 9.75 -6.40
N LEU A 150 14.08 10.85 -6.13
CA LEU A 150 15.22 10.84 -5.21
C LEU A 150 14.75 10.63 -3.77
N PHE A 151 13.69 11.32 -3.35
CA PHE A 151 13.10 11.11 -2.02
C PHE A 151 12.54 9.70 -1.85
N GLN A 152 11.92 9.12 -2.88
CA GLN A 152 11.50 7.72 -2.85
C GLN A 152 12.68 6.80 -2.53
N LYS A 153 13.78 6.90 -3.30
CA LYS A 153 14.99 6.09 -3.10
C LYS A 153 15.56 6.26 -1.70
N GLU A 154 15.66 7.50 -1.22
CA GLU A 154 16.18 7.82 0.11
C GLU A 154 15.32 7.22 1.22
N ILE A 155 13.98 7.34 1.13
CA ILE A 155 13.06 6.78 2.13
C ILE A 155 13.18 5.25 2.15
N ILE A 156 13.17 4.61 0.98
CA ILE A 156 13.26 3.14 0.87
C ILE A 156 14.58 2.66 1.46
N ALA A 157 15.70 3.27 1.09
CA ALA A 157 17.02 2.92 1.63
C ALA A 157 17.08 3.07 3.16
N LYS A 158 16.55 4.18 3.71
CA LYS A 158 16.50 4.40 5.16
C LYS A 158 15.62 3.36 5.88
N CYS A 159 14.51 2.95 5.27
CA CYS A 159 13.65 1.90 5.81
C CYS A 159 14.37 0.55 5.81
N ASN A 160 15.01 0.19 4.70
CA ASN A 160 15.75 -1.07 4.55
C ASN A 160 16.92 -1.15 5.54
N ASN A 161 17.68 -0.07 5.71
CA ASN A 161 18.77 0.01 6.71
C ASN A 161 18.29 -0.06 8.17
N SER A 162 16.99 0.11 8.41
CA SER A 162 16.38 0.08 9.75
C SER A 162 15.46 -1.13 9.93
N ASP A 163 15.51 -2.11 9.01
CA ASP A 163 14.61 -3.28 8.96
C ASP A 163 13.11 -2.91 9.07
N ARG A 164 12.72 -1.78 8.47
CA ARG A 164 11.34 -1.30 8.46
C ARG A 164 10.65 -1.58 7.15
N PHE A 165 9.37 -1.94 7.25
CA PHE A 165 8.53 -2.20 6.10
C PHE A 165 8.30 -0.91 5.30
N VAL A 166 8.45 -0.94 3.98
CA VAL A 166 8.21 0.22 3.12
C VAL A 166 7.30 -0.11 1.94
N ILE A 167 6.38 0.81 1.66
CA ILE A 167 5.38 0.72 0.59
C ILE A 167 5.62 1.87 -0.39
N THR A 168 5.80 1.56 -1.68
CA THR A 168 5.67 2.56 -2.75
C THR A 168 4.23 2.62 -3.22
N ALA A 169 3.64 3.82 -3.23
CA ALA A 169 2.22 4.01 -3.44
C ALA A 169 1.93 5.11 -4.48
N THR A 170 0.69 5.06 -4.99
CA THR A 170 0.02 5.99 -5.93
C THR A 170 0.62 6.02 -7.33
N GLU A 171 -0.25 6.03 -8.34
CA GLU A 171 0.12 6.19 -9.75
C GLU A 171 1.13 5.15 -10.25
N MET A 172 1.01 3.89 -9.80
CA MET A 172 1.93 2.82 -10.21
C MET A 172 1.57 2.30 -11.61
N LEU A 173 0.27 2.10 -11.88
CA LEU A 173 -0.28 1.63 -13.16
C LEU A 173 -1.53 2.44 -13.54
N LEU A 174 -1.54 3.75 -13.26
CA LEU A 174 -2.71 4.62 -13.31
C LEU A 174 -3.50 4.52 -14.62
N SER A 175 -2.83 4.44 -15.77
CA SER A 175 -3.45 4.33 -17.08
C SER A 175 -4.36 3.10 -17.20
N MET A 176 -4.08 2.04 -16.44
CA MET A 176 -4.89 0.82 -16.39
C MET A 176 -6.23 1.01 -15.66
N GLN A 177 -6.47 2.18 -15.07
CA GLN A 177 -7.83 2.57 -14.66
C GLN A 177 -8.80 2.50 -15.86
N PHE A 178 -8.33 2.89 -17.04
CA PHE A 178 -9.13 2.95 -18.26
C PHE A 178 -8.70 1.92 -19.30
N ASN A 179 -7.42 1.58 -19.34
CA ASN A 179 -6.81 0.72 -20.35
C ASN A 179 -6.56 -0.70 -19.81
N LYS A 180 -6.44 -1.69 -20.71
CA LYS A 180 -6.09 -3.08 -20.33
C LYS A 180 -4.58 -3.30 -20.17
N VAL A 181 -3.76 -2.39 -20.67
CA VAL A 181 -2.30 -2.45 -20.63
C VAL A 181 -1.76 -1.10 -20.14
N PRO A 182 -0.67 -1.11 -19.35
CA PRO A 182 -0.07 0.12 -18.85
C PRO A 182 0.81 0.79 -19.89
N GLU A 183 1.23 2.02 -19.59
CA GLU A 183 2.27 2.70 -20.32
C GLU A 183 3.66 2.14 -19.98
N ARG A 184 4.63 2.30 -20.89
CA ARG A 184 6.01 1.83 -20.68
C ARG A 184 6.67 2.50 -19.46
N ALA A 185 6.35 3.77 -19.23
CA ALA A 185 6.84 4.53 -18.07
C ALA A 185 6.35 3.93 -16.75
N GLU A 186 5.09 3.50 -16.67
CA GLU A 186 4.50 2.86 -15.49
C GLU A 186 5.14 1.50 -15.20
N VAL A 187 5.41 0.71 -16.24
CA VAL A 187 6.15 -0.55 -16.10
C VAL A 187 7.55 -0.31 -15.52
N SER A 188 8.26 0.69 -16.05
CA SER A 188 9.57 1.09 -15.55
C SER A 188 9.51 1.57 -14.09
N ASP A 189 8.48 2.33 -13.73
CA ASP A 189 8.29 2.86 -12.39
C ASP A 189 8.06 1.75 -11.35
N VAL A 190 7.18 0.78 -11.65
CA VAL A 190 6.98 -0.41 -10.82
C VAL A 190 8.29 -1.19 -10.65
N ALA A 191 8.99 -1.46 -11.75
CA ALA A 191 10.25 -2.21 -11.70
C ALA A 191 11.30 -1.48 -10.85
N ASN A 192 11.44 -0.16 -11.01
CA ASN A 192 12.37 0.62 -10.20
C ASN A 192 12.00 0.63 -8.72
N ALA A 193 10.70 0.70 -8.36
CA ALA A 193 10.29 0.59 -6.96
C ALA A 193 10.68 -0.77 -6.34
N VAL A 194 10.59 -1.85 -7.11
CA VAL A 194 11.05 -3.18 -6.68
C VAL A 194 12.57 -3.20 -6.52
N LEU A 195 13.32 -2.71 -7.51
CA LEU A 195 14.80 -2.64 -7.48
C LEU A 195 15.34 -1.74 -6.37
N ASP A 196 14.62 -0.67 -6.03
CA ASP A 196 14.95 0.20 -4.90
C ASP A 196 14.82 -0.53 -3.56
N GLY A 197 14.10 -1.66 -3.54
CA GLY A 197 13.93 -2.53 -2.38
C GLY A 197 12.61 -2.30 -1.64
N SER A 198 11.54 -1.89 -2.32
CA SER A 198 10.22 -1.80 -1.67
C SER A 198 9.66 -3.17 -1.29
N ASN A 199 9.21 -3.30 -0.04
CA ASN A 199 8.56 -4.54 0.41
C ASN A 199 7.16 -4.71 -0.17
N ALA A 200 6.51 -3.61 -0.55
CA ALA A 200 5.24 -3.66 -1.25
C ALA A 200 5.06 -2.50 -2.23
N VAL A 201 4.26 -2.75 -3.26
CA VAL A 201 3.76 -1.76 -4.22
C VAL A 201 2.24 -1.72 -4.17
N MET A 202 1.64 -0.55 -4.39
CA MET A 202 0.22 -0.32 -4.13
C MET A 202 -0.55 0.22 -5.33
N LEU A 203 -1.65 -0.45 -5.66
CA LEU A 203 -2.69 0.00 -6.59
C LEU A 203 -3.77 0.77 -5.80
N SER A 204 -4.14 1.93 -6.32
CA SER A 204 -5.12 2.87 -5.75
C SER A 204 -6.38 2.91 -6.62
N GLU A 205 -6.52 3.90 -7.49
CA GLU A 205 -7.66 4.10 -8.38
C GLU A 205 -7.83 2.93 -9.36
N GLU A 206 -6.71 2.34 -9.79
CA GLU A 206 -6.62 1.23 -10.74
C GLU A 206 -7.52 0.06 -10.34
N THR A 207 -7.56 -0.27 -9.04
CA THR A 207 -8.37 -1.37 -8.50
C THR A 207 -9.63 -0.89 -7.80
N ALA A 208 -9.67 0.36 -7.31
CA ALA A 208 -10.83 0.86 -6.57
C ALA A 208 -12.00 1.24 -7.50
N ILE A 209 -11.69 1.95 -8.59
CA ILE A 209 -12.68 2.52 -9.52
C ILE A 209 -12.37 2.22 -10.99
N GLY A 210 -11.23 1.59 -11.29
CA GLY A 210 -10.85 1.21 -12.63
C GLY A 210 -11.74 0.13 -13.25
N LYS A 211 -11.65 -0.01 -14.58
CA LYS A 211 -12.43 -0.98 -15.37
C LYS A 211 -11.88 -2.41 -15.28
N HIS A 212 -10.62 -2.58 -14.89
CA HIS A 212 -9.89 -3.84 -15.01
C HIS A 212 -9.10 -4.21 -13.73
N PRO A 213 -9.75 -4.27 -12.55
CA PRO A 213 -9.04 -4.42 -11.28
C PRO A 213 -8.22 -5.71 -11.16
N VAL A 214 -8.70 -6.82 -11.74
CA VAL A 214 -8.00 -8.12 -11.69
C VAL A 214 -6.79 -8.10 -12.62
N GLU A 215 -6.93 -7.50 -13.80
CA GLU A 215 -5.85 -7.33 -14.78
C GLU A 215 -4.74 -6.41 -14.25
N CYS A 216 -5.08 -5.35 -13.51
CA CYS A 216 -4.09 -4.50 -12.83
C CYS A 216 -3.22 -5.32 -11.87
N VAL A 217 -3.83 -6.19 -11.06
CA VAL A 217 -3.07 -7.09 -10.16
C VAL A 217 -2.23 -8.09 -10.94
N LYS A 218 -2.77 -8.64 -12.04
CA LYS A 218 -2.06 -9.58 -12.92
C LYS A 218 -0.85 -8.93 -13.61
N MET A 219 -0.97 -7.67 -14.03
CA MET A 219 0.13 -6.92 -14.62
C MET A 219 1.19 -6.61 -13.55
N MET A 220 0.78 -6.10 -12.38
CA MET A 220 1.66 -5.81 -11.26
C MET A 220 2.50 -7.04 -10.87
N ILE A 221 1.88 -8.21 -10.71
CA ILE A 221 2.62 -9.44 -10.34
C ILE A 221 3.58 -9.90 -11.45
N SER A 222 3.25 -9.65 -12.72
CA SER A 222 4.13 -9.97 -13.85
C SER A 222 5.40 -9.13 -13.81
N ILE A 223 5.27 -7.81 -13.61
CA ILE A 223 6.41 -6.89 -13.55
C ILE A 223 7.31 -7.24 -12.38
N ILE A 224 6.74 -7.48 -11.19
CA ILE A 224 7.51 -7.87 -10.00
C ILE A 224 8.31 -9.15 -10.26
N ARG A 225 7.68 -10.19 -10.82
CA ARG A 225 8.36 -11.47 -11.10
C ARG A 225 9.55 -11.32 -12.04
N GLU A 226 9.35 -10.62 -13.16
CA GLU A 226 10.44 -10.40 -14.12
C GLU A 226 11.59 -9.61 -13.49
N THR A 227 11.26 -8.58 -12.71
CA THR A 227 12.25 -7.73 -12.03
C THR A 227 13.06 -8.51 -10.99
N GLU A 228 12.41 -9.26 -10.10
CA GLU A 228 13.09 -10.06 -9.08
C GLU A 228 13.91 -11.21 -9.72
N ASN A 229 13.41 -11.82 -10.80
CA ASN A 229 14.16 -12.85 -11.53
C ASN A 229 15.45 -12.29 -12.12
N TRP A 230 15.41 -11.09 -12.70
CA TRP A 230 16.59 -10.40 -13.21
C TRP A 230 17.58 -10.09 -12.08
N GLU A 231 17.10 -9.55 -10.95
CA GLU A 231 17.96 -9.20 -9.81
C GLU A 231 18.65 -10.45 -9.22
N ASN A 232 17.91 -11.55 -9.07
CA ASN A 232 18.45 -12.81 -8.58
C ASN A 232 19.51 -13.42 -9.51
N LYS A 233 19.35 -13.28 -10.83
CA LYS A 233 20.37 -13.71 -11.80
C LYS A 233 21.63 -12.85 -11.67
N LYS A 234 21.47 -11.52 -11.58
CA LYS A 234 22.59 -10.57 -11.42
C LYS A 234 23.38 -10.79 -10.13
N ARG A 235 22.75 -11.20 -9.03
CA ARG A 235 23.44 -11.50 -7.77
C ARG A 235 24.24 -12.82 -7.80
N LYS A 236 23.95 -13.70 -8.76
CA LYS A 236 24.61 -15.01 -8.92
C LYS A 236 25.74 -15.00 -9.95
N SER A 237 25.78 -13.99 -10.82
CA SER A 237 26.86 -13.72 -11.78
C SER A 237 27.95 -12.88 -11.13
#